data_AF-A3IRS5-F1
#
_entry.id   AF-A3IRS5-F1
#
_cell.length_a   1.000
_cell.length_b   1.000
_cell.length_c   1.000
_cell.angle_alpha   90.00
_cell.angle_beta   90.00
_cell.angle_gamma   90.00
#
_symmetry.space_group_name_H-M   'P 1'
#
loop_
_entity.id
_entity.type
_entity.pdbx_description
1 polymer ?
#
loop_
_entity_poly.entity_id
_entity_poly.type
_entity_poly.pdbx_seq_one_letter_code
_entity_poly.pdbx_strand_id
1 'polypeptide(L)'
;MISETTQMIDKHQNNVLTILFMRFDVNPSEGIKIAEGWLKEYSQETWETLLRLLKSNQLTLVNKELKPVTQSTKITAKNSNQLQEKKRRYRGIEY
;
A
#
# COMPACT_ATOMS: atom_id res chain seq x y z
N MET A 1 -3.73 -31.44 22.86
CA MET A 1 -4.31 -30.08 23.03
C MET A 1 -3.63 -29.19 22.02
N ILE A 2 -4.28 -28.96 20.88
CA ILE A 2 -3.76 -28.06 19.85
C ILE A 2 -4.11 -26.67 20.36
N SER A 3 -3.11 -25.95 20.84
CA SER A 3 -3.26 -24.68 21.53
C SER A 3 -4.16 -23.73 20.73
N GLU A 4 -5.19 -23.19 21.38
CA GLU A 4 -6.00 -22.06 20.91
C GLU A 4 -5.18 -20.77 20.65
N THR A 5 -3.86 -20.84 20.76
CA THR A 5 -2.90 -19.77 20.47
C THR A 5 -2.77 -19.43 18.99
N THR A 6 -3.44 -20.15 18.08
CA THR A 6 -3.45 -19.81 16.64
C THR A 6 -4.52 -18.77 16.28
N GLN A 7 -5.46 -18.42 17.17
CA GLN A 7 -6.66 -17.64 16.81
C GLN A 7 -6.73 -16.19 17.30
N MET A 8 -5.60 -15.58 17.65
CA MET A 8 -5.51 -14.12 17.65
C MET A 8 -4.31 -13.68 16.83
N ILE A 9 -4.41 -13.89 15.52
CA ILE A 9 -3.65 -13.07 14.58
C ILE A 9 -4.01 -11.62 14.92
N ASP A 10 -2.99 -10.84 15.27
CA ASP A 10 -3.14 -9.48 15.74
C ASP A 10 -3.98 -8.67 14.74
N LYS A 11 -4.87 -7.79 15.22
CA LYS A 11 -5.76 -7.01 14.35
C LYS A 11 -4.97 -6.23 13.29
N HIS A 12 -3.76 -5.77 13.60
CA HIS A 12 -2.88 -5.09 12.64
C HIS A 12 -2.33 -6.05 11.60
N GLN A 13 -1.93 -7.27 11.99
CA GLN A 13 -1.50 -8.32 11.06
C GLN A 13 -2.60 -8.64 10.04
N ASN A 14 -3.83 -8.88 10.50
CA ASN A 14 -4.96 -9.15 9.61
C ASN A 14 -5.19 -8.01 8.61
N ASN A 15 -5.13 -6.76 9.08
CA ASN A 15 -5.30 -5.60 8.20
C ASN A 15 -4.15 -5.44 7.18
N VAL A 16 -2.90 -5.71 7.58
CA VAL A 16 -1.75 -5.69 6.68
C VAL A 16 -1.94 -6.74 5.58
N LEU A 17 -2.21 -7.99 5.96
CA LEU A 17 -2.42 -9.08 5.00
C LEU A 17 -3.59 -8.80 4.06
N THR A 18 -4.67 -8.23 4.60
CA THR A 18 -5.85 -7.83 3.83
C THR A 18 -5.50 -6.76 2.79
N ILE A 19 -4.68 -5.77 3.14
CA ILE A 19 -4.20 -4.76 2.17
C ILE A 19 -3.28 -5.42 1.14
N LEU A 20 -2.37 -6.31 1.54
CA LEU A 20 -1.49 -6.99 0.60
C LEU A 20 -2.27 -7.82 -0.42
N PHE A 21 -3.30 -8.54 0.05
CA PHE A 21 -4.20 -9.31 -0.80
C PHE A 21 -5.00 -8.39 -1.74
N MET A 22 -5.71 -7.40 -1.21
CA MET A 22 -6.61 -6.57 -2.02
C MET A 22 -5.89 -5.57 -2.94
N ARG A 23 -4.71 -5.08 -2.55
CA ARG A 23 -4.01 -4.01 -3.30
C ARG A 23 -2.96 -4.54 -4.27
N PHE A 24 -2.29 -5.62 -3.91
CA PHE A 24 -1.17 -6.15 -4.70
C PHE A 24 -1.46 -7.54 -5.30
N ASP A 25 -2.68 -8.05 -5.14
CA ASP A 25 -3.13 -9.35 -5.66
C ASP A 25 -2.20 -10.51 -5.25
N VAL A 26 -1.74 -10.47 -4.00
CA VAL A 26 -0.79 -11.45 -3.46
C VAL A 26 -1.53 -12.55 -2.72
N ASN A 27 -1.13 -13.80 -2.93
CA ASN A 27 -1.68 -14.94 -2.19
C ASN A 27 -1.43 -14.82 -0.67
N PRO A 28 -2.34 -15.28 0.21
CA PRO A 28 -2.19 -15.15 1.65
C PRO A 28 -0.85 -15.68 2.21
N SER A 29 -0.41 -16.84 1.73
CA SER A 29 0.87 -17.45 2.13
C SER A 29 2.09 -16.63 1.69
N GLU A 30 1.98 -15.93 0.55
CA GLU A 30 3.03 -15.03 0.08
C GLU A 30 2.99 -13.71 0.85
N GLY A 31 1.81 -13.14 1.10
CA GLY A 31 1.64 -11.90 1.85
C GLY A 31 2.26 -11.95 3.25
N ILE A 32 2.17 -13.10 3.93
CA ILE A 32 2.83 -13.33 5.23
C ILE A 32 4.35 -13.20 5.07
N LYS A 33 4.95 -13.91 4.10
CA LYS A 33 6.40 -13.87 3.87
C LYS A 33 6.90 -12.47 3.52
N ILE A 34 6.11 -11.71 2.75
CA ILE A 34 6.43 -10.35 2.34
C ILE A 34 6.45 -9.41 3.54
N ALA A 35 5.41 -9.46 4.38
CA ALA A 35 5.32 -8.63 5.58
C ALA A 35 6.39 -9.01 6.62
N GLU A 36 6.66 -10.31 6.80
CA GLU A 36 7.77 -10.78 7.64
C GLU A 36 9.13 -10.36 7.09
N GLY A 37 9.30 -10.36 5.77
CA GLY A 37 10.51 -9.87 5.10
C GLY A 37 10.77 -8.40 5.44
N TRP A 38 9.74 -7.56 5.33
CA TRP A 38 9.82 -6.15 5.71
C TRP A 38 10.22 -5.96 7.18
N LEU A 39 9.58 -6.70 8.10
CA LEU A 39 9.87 -6.58 9.53
C LEU A 39 11.25 -7.14 9.90
N LYS A 40 11.81 -8.07 9.11
CA LYS A 40 13.20 -8.52 9.27
C LYS A 40 14.20 -7.47 8.81
N GLU A 41 13.93 -6.82 7.68
CA GLU A 41 14.77 -5.76 7.12
C GLU A 41 14.74 -4.50 8.01
N TYR A 42 13.56 -4.15 8.52
CA TYR A 42 13.32 -3.04 9.44
C TYR A 42 12.95 -3.57 10.82
N SER A 43 13.91 -4.19 11.52
CA SER A 43 13.71 -4.83 12.83
C SER A 43 13.22 -3.92 13.96
N GLN A 44 13.29 -2.60 13.76
CA GLN A 44 12.75 -1.60 14.68
C GLN A 44 11.26 -1.29 14.44
N GLU A 45 10.70 -1.72 13.29
CA GLU A 45 9.31 -1.48 12.95
C GLU A 45 8.38 -2.57 13.49
N THR A 46 7.10 -2.21 13.64
CA THR A 46 6.05 -3.10 14.09
C THR A 46 5.00 -3.30 13.00
N TRP A 47 4.13 -4.30 13.17
CA TRP A 47 2.95 -4.50 12.32
C TRP A 47 2.05 -3.26 12.24
N GLU A 48 1.99 -2.45 13.30
CA GLU A 48 1.25 -1.20 13.31
C GLU A 48 1.90 -0.15 12.40
N THR A 49 3.22 -0.01 12.45
CA THR A 49 3.98 0.89 11.56
C THR A 49 3.79 0.48 10.11
N LEU A 50 3.94 -0.81 9.81
CA LEU A 50 3.72 -1.36 8.48
C LEU A 50 2.30 -1.09 7.97
N LEU A 51 1.28 -1.28 8.82
CA LEU A 51 -0.10 -0.94 8.49
C LEU A 51 -0.27 0.55 8.17
N ARG A 52 0.37 1.42 8.96
CA ARG A 52 0.34 2.87 8.76
C ARG A 52 0.95 3.26 7.42
N LEU A 53 2.10 2.69 7.08
CA LEU A 53 2.82 2.91 5.82
C LEU A 53 2.03 2.41 4.60
N LEU A 54 1.36 1.26 4.73
CA LEU A 54 0.48 0.73 3.69
C LEU A 54 -0.76 1.60 3.48
N LYS A 55 -1.38 2.09 4.57
CA LYS A 55 -2.53 3.01 4.52
C LYS A 55 -2.17 4.38 3.98
N SER A 56 -0.97 4.88 4.26
CA SER A 56 -0.47 6.17 3.76
C SER A 56 0.03 6.10 2.31
N ASN A 57 -0.07 4.94 1.65
CA ASN A 57 0.44 4.69 0.30
C ASN A 57 1.95 4.97 0.17
N GLN A 58 2.71 4.81 1.26
CA GLN A 58 4.16 5.01 1.29
C GLN A 58 4.93 3.75 0.95
N LEU A 59 4.24 2.62 0.73
CA LEU A 59 4.84 1.37 0.31
C LEU A 59 4.24 0.91 -1.02
N THR A 60 5.11 0.32 -1.85
CA THR A 60 4.75 -0.39 -3.06
C THR A 60 5.34 -1.80 -3.01
N LEU A 61 4.78 -2.69 -3.83
CA LEU A 61 5.31 -4.04 -4.00
C LEU A 61 6.10 -4.12 -5.30
N VAL A 62 7.38 -4.50 -5.20
CA VAL A 62 8.26 -4.70 -6.35
C VAL A 62 8.95 -6.05 -6.18
N ASN A 63 8.83 -6.94 -7.16
CA ASN A 63 9.44 -8.28 -7.12
C ASN A 63 9.12 -9.07 -5.85
N LYS A 64 7.89 -8.97 -5.35
CA LYS A 64 7.44 -9.58 -4.09
C LYS A 64 8.18 -9.07 -2.84
N GLU A 65 8.71 -7.85 -2.87
CA GLU A 65 9.26 -7.16 -1.70
C GLU A 65 8.57 -5.82 -1.52
N LEU A 66 8.28 -5.45 -0.27
CA LEU A 66 7.77 -4.12 0.05
C LEU A 66 8.93 -3.12 0.00
N LYS A 67 8.72 -2.00 -0.70
CA LYS A 67 9.71 -0.93 -0.81
C LYS A 67 9.08 0.43 -0.52
N PRO A 68 9.81 1.35 0.15
CA PRO A 68 9.38 2.73 0.30
C PRO A 68 9.12 3.38 -1.06
N VAL A 69 8.08 4.20 -1.15
CA VAL A 69 7.75 4.98 -2.35
C VAL A 69 8.69 6.20 -2.49
N THR A 70 9.47 6.53 -1.46
CA THR A 70 10.55 7.54 -1.52
C THR A 70 11.54 7.15 -2.63
N GLN A 71 11.59 7.98 -3.67
CA GLN A 71 12.38 7.83 -4.92
C GLN A 71 11.72 7.14 -6.12
N SER A 72 10.40 6.91 -6.11
CA SER A 72 9.66 6.87 -7.38
C SER A 72 9.21 8.28 -7.79
N THR A 73 10.16 9.21 -7.94
CA THR A 73 9.86 10.44 -8.68
C THR A 73 9.51 10.06 -10.12
N LYS A 74 8.29 10.44 -10.55
CA LYS A 74 7.93 10.67 -11.96
C LYS A 74 7.86 9.47 -12.91
N ILE A 75 7.03 8.45 -12.70
CA ILE A 75 6.42 7.74 -13.85
C ILE A 75 5.02 7.25 -13.43
N THR A 76 3.96 8.04 -13.56
CA THR A 76 3.19 8.11 -14.81
C THR A 76 2.53 9.49 -14.95
N ALA A 77 3.34 10.52 -15.16
CA ALA A 77 2.91 11.74 -15.84
C ALA A 77 3.03 11.54 -17.37
N LYS A 78 2.38 10.50 -17.88
CA LYS A 78 2.08 10.29 -19.30
C LYS A 78 0.68 9.69 -19.46
N ASN A 79 -0.29 10.27 -18.75
CA ASN A 79 -1.69 10.30 -19.20
C ASN A 79 -2.57 11.30 -18.44
N SER A 80 -1.98 12.34 -17.84
CA SER A 80 -2.73 13.47 -17.27
C SER A 80 -3.04 14.54 -18.32
N ASN A 81 -3.41 14.13 -19.54
CA ASN A 81 -3.97 14.99 -20.59
C ASN A 81 -5.43 14.65 -20.92
N GLN A 82 -6.12 13.85 -20.09
CA GLN A 82 -7.57 13.57 -20.23
C GLN A 82 -8.38 13.83 -18.95
N LEU A 83 -7.97 14.80 -18.15
CA LEU A 83 -8.88 15.42 -17.17
C LEU A 83 -8.67 16.94 -17.14
N GLN A 84 -8.58 17.52 -18.33
CA GLN A 84 -8.82 18.95 -18.57
C GLN A 84 -10.28 19.18 -18.99
N GLU A 85 -11.26 18.67 -18.25
CA GLU A 85 -12.66 19.11 -18.38
C GLU A 85 -13.28 18.85 -17.00
N LYS A 86 -13.92 19.78 -16.28
CA LYS A 86 -14.58 21.02 -16.71
C LYS A 86 -15.02 21.77 -15.45
N LYS A 87 -14.11 22.37 -14.67
CA LYS A 87 -14.54 23.28 -13.60
C LYS A 87 -13.63 24.51 -13.52
N ARG A 88 -14.28 25.65 -13.80
CA ARG A 88 -13.87 27.06 -13.66
C ARG A 88 -13.29 27.70 -14.92
N ARG A 89 -14.17 28.41 -15.64
CA ARG A 89 -14.14 29.89 -15.79
C ARG A 89 -15.25 30.32 -16.75
N TYR A 90 -16.41 30.72 -16.22
CA TYR A 90 -17.26 31.67 -16.94
C TYR A 90 -16.68 33.06 -16.67
N ARG A 91 -15.82 33.52 -17.59
CA ARG A 91 -15.53 34.95 -17.79
C ARG A 91 -16.05 35.25 -19.19
N GLY A 92 -17.00 36.18 -19.25
CA GLY A 92 -17.66 36.58 -20.50
C GLY A 92 -16.72 37.28 -21.48
N ILE A 93 -17.19 37.32 -22.73
CA ILE A 93 -16.92 38.24 -23.85
C ILE A 93 -18.04 37.89 -24.85
N GLU A 94 -19.10 38.72 -24.95
CA GLU A 94 -19.29 39.79 -25.95
C GLU A 94 -19.37 39.28 -27.40
N TYR A 95 -20.58 39.38 -27.97
CA TYR A 95 -20.86 39.85 -29.33
C TYR A 95 -22.16 40.65 -29.31
#